data_AF-A0A161YM39-F1
#
_entry.id   AF-A0A161YM39-F1
#
_cell.length_a   1.000
_cell.length_b   1.000
_cell.length_c   1.000
_cell.angle_alpha   90.00
_cell.angle_beta   90.00
_cell.angle_gamma   90.00
#
_symmetry.space_group_name_H-M   'P 1'
#
loop_
_entity.id
_entity.type
_entity.pdbx_description
1 polymer ?
#
loop_
_entity_poly.entity_id
_entity_poly.type
_entity_poly.pdbx_seq_one_letter_code
_entity_poly.pdbx_strand_id
1 'polypeptide(L)'
;MGSASRPTQYGNEGTEITRDPDIGDGGGADYLTTRRFELIHPHGMDFTAASLAKQQGAALAELKNAANWDRKYRRKNVKFACLKVNI
;
A
#
# COMPACT_ATOMS: atom_id res chain seq x y z
N MET A 1 -11.02 32.65 2.16
CA MET A 1 -10.72 32.03 3.46
C MET A 1 -11.79 30.99 3.73
N GLY A 2 -11.47 29.70 3.68
CA GLY A 2 -12.49 28.65 3.86
C GLY A 2 -11.95 27.25 3.66
N SER A 3 -11.49 26.68 4.77
CA SER A 3 -11.19 25.26 5.05
C SER A 3 -10.63 24.40 3.91
N ALA A 4 -9.30 24.22 3.91
CA ALA A 4 -8.70 23.00 3.39
C ALA A 4 -9.36 21.81 4.09
N SER A 5 -10.08 20.98 3.34
CA SER A 5 -10.50 19.65 3.78
C SER A 5 -9.23 18.86 4.06
N ARG A 6 -8.83 18.80 5.33
CA ARG A 6 -7.75 17.92 5.78
C ARG A 6 -8.40 16.55 5.96
N PRO A 7 -8.08 15.54 5.14
CA PRO A 7 -8.56 14.20 5.43
C PRO A 7 -8.04 13.79 6.83
N THR A 8 -8.98 13.30 7.63
CA THR A 8 -8.83 13.02 9.06
C THR A 8 -7.67 12.08 9.33
N GLN A 9 -6.86 12.42 10.34
CA GLN A 9 -5.50 11.88 10.50
C GLN A 9 -5.38 10.44 11.00
N TYR A 10 -6.43 9.72 11.38
CA TYR A 10 -6.36 8.26 11.59
C TYR A 10 -7.78 7.68 11.75
N GLY A 11 -8.22 6.80 10.83
CA GLY A 11 -9.34 5.85 11.04
C GLY A 11 -10.57 5.95 10.12
N ASN A 12 -10.60 5.09 9.09
CA ASN A 12 -11.77 4.35 8.56
C ASN A 12 -12.70 5.02 7.51
N GLU A 13 -12.21 5.00 6.26
CA GLU A 13 -12.90 4.46 5.07
C GLU A 13 -14.36 4.89 4.81
N GLY A 14 -14.53 5.95 4.01
CA GLY A 14 -15.81 6.18 3.32
C GLY A 14 -16.13 4.97 2.44
N THR A 15 -17.13 4.19 2.84
CA THR A 15 -17.61 3.03 2.09
C THR A 15 -18.66 3.50 1.11
N GLU A 16 -18.48 3.21 -0.17
CA GLU A 16 -19.46 3.54 -1.21
C GLU A 16 -20.33 2.32 -1.49
N ILE A 17 -21.64 2.53 -1.58
CA ILE A 17 -22.59 1.51 -1.98
C ILE A 17 -22.99 1.80 -3.43
N THR A 18 -22.85 0.81 -4.30
CA THR A 18 -23.29 0.87 -5.69
C THR A 18 -24.17 -0.33 -5.98
N ARG A 19 -25.31 -0.09 -6.64
CA ARG A 19 -26.22 -1.15 -7.09
C ARG A 19 -26.07 -1.38 -8.58
N ASP A 20 -25.87 -2.63 -8.98
CA ASP A 20 -25.91 -3.06 -10.38
C ASP A 20 -27.10 -4.02 -10.59
N PRO A 21 -28.15 -3.58 -11.30
CA PRO A 21 -29.35 -4.41 -11.53
C PRO A 21 -29.14 -5.54 -12.54
N ASP A 22 -28.13 -5.49 -13.40
CA ASP A 22 -27.99 -6.40 -14.55
C ASP A 22 -27.17 -7.66 -14.23
N ILE A 23 -26.58 -7.72 -13.03
CA ILE A 23 -25.77 -8.83 -12.54
C ILE A 23 -26.67 -9.86 -11.81
N GLY A 24 -26.21 -11.11 -11.70
CA GLY A 24 -26.91 -12.16 -10.93
C GLY A 24 -28.17 -12.67 -11.63
N ASP A 25 -28.12 -12.86 -12.95
CA ASP A 25 -29.20 -13.39 -13.78
C ASP A 25 -30.55 -12.65 -13.60
N GLY A 26 -30.49 -11.33 -13.40
CA GLY A 26 -31.65 -10.45 -13.22
C GLY A 26 -32.06 -10.19 -11.77
N GLY A 27 -31.32 -10.72 -10.78
CA GLY A 27 -31.53 -10.44 -9.35
C GLY A 27 -30.92 -9.12 -8.87
N GLY A 28 -29.93 -8.59 -9.60
CA GLY A 28 -29.11 -7.45 -9.21
C GLY A 28 -28.15 -7.77 -8.04
N ALA A 29 -27.14 -6.92 -7.87
CA ALA A 29 -26.18 -7.01 -6.78
C ALA A 29 -25.85 -5.61 -6.21
N ASP A 30 -25.61 -5.55 -4.90
CA ASP A 30 -25.10 -4.37 -4.22
C ASP A 30 -23.61 -4.59 -3.87
N TYR A 31 -22.78 -3.61 -4.21
CA TYR A 31 -21.35 -3.61 -3.94
C TYR A 31 -21.01 -2.62 -2.85
N LEU A 32 -20.26 -3.05 -1.85
CA LEU A 32 -19.64 -2.18 -0.86
C LEU A 32 -18.16 -2.02 -1.18
N THR A 33 -17.77 -0.82 -1.63
CA THR A 33 -16.38 -0.52 -2.01
C THR A 33 -15.69 0.29 -0.93
N THR A 34 -14.50 -0.14 -0.51
CA THR A 34 -13.61 0.63 0.36
C THR A 34 -12.34 1.04 -0.38
N ARG A 35 -11.90 2.29 -0.19
CA ARG A 35 -10.68 2.84 -0.78
C ARG A 35 -9.71 3.21 0.32
N ARG A 36 -8.82 2.27 0.65
CA ARG A 36 -7.80 2.42 1.71
C ARG A 36 -6.42 2.61 1.09
N PHE A 37 -5.66 3.57 1.61
CA PHE A 37 -4.27 3.81 1.22
C PHE A 37 -3.39 3.72 2.46
N GLU A 38 -2.42 2.81 2.41
CA GLU A 38 -1.49 2.57 3.52
C GLU A 38 -0.07 2.89 3.10
N LEU A 39 0.66 3.54 4.00
CA LEU A 39 2.09 3.80 3.84
C LEU A 39 2.84 2.92 4.82
N ILE A 40 3.54 1.93 4.28
CA ILE A 40 4.36 1.00 5.06
C ILE A 40 5.81 1.20 4.65
N HIS A 41 6.66 1.48 5.63
CA HIS A 41 8.08 1.64 5.42
C HIS A 41 8.89 0.88 6.49
N PRO A 42 9.79 -0.03 6.10
CA PRO A 42 10.57 -0.80 7.05
C PRO A 42 11.62 0.08 7.73
N HIS A 43 11.62 0.10 9.05
CA HIS A 43 12.57 0.90 9.82
C HIS A 43 14.04 0.47 9.59
N GLY A 44 14.91 1.45 9.30
CA GLY A 44 16.36 1.22 9.09
C GLY A 44 16.75 0.86 7.65
N MET A 45 15.81 0.94 6.71
CA MET A 45 16.04 0.82 5.27
C MET A 45 15.70 2.16 4.61
N ASP A 46 16.39 2.53 3.54
CA ASP A 46 16.00 3.64 2.69
C ASP A 46 15.46 3.07 1.37
N PHE A 47 14.37 3.63 0.88
CA PHE A 47 13.86 3.34 -0.47
C PHE A 47 14.56 4.27 -1.46
N THR A 48 15.47 3.73 -2.27
CA THR A 48 16.33 4.50 -3.18
C THR A 48 15.67 4.84 -4.50
N ALA A 49 14.53 4.20 -4.81
CA ALA A 49 13.78 4.48 -6.03
C ALA A 49 14.62 4.34 -7.32
N ALA A 50 15.65 3.48 -7.30
CA ALA A 50 16.65 3.38 -8.36
C ALA A 50 16.07 2.95 -9.72
N SER A 51 14.99 2.17 -9.72
CA SER A 51 14.25 1.77 -10.90
C SER A 51 12.74 1.81 -10.63
N LEU A 52 12.09 2.78 -11.28
CA LEU A 52 10.65 3.03 -11.23
C LEU A 52 10.13 3.24 -12.65
N ALA A 53 9.00 2.62 -12.99
CA ALA A 53 8.30 2.81 -14.23
C ALA A 53 7.44 4.09 -14.23
N LYS A 54 7.01 4.56 -13.05
CA LYS A 54 6.17 5.76 -12.87
C LYS A 54 6.71 6.63 -11.75
N GLN A 55 6.49 7.94 -11.86
CA GLN A 55 6.95 8.91 -10.87
C GLN A 55 6.01 9.04 -9.66
N GLN A 56 4.75 8.64 -9.80
CA GLN A 56 3.69 8.85 -8.80
C GLN A 56 3.66 7.79 -7.69
N GLY A 57 4.52 6.75 -7.75
CA GLY A 57 4.60 5.71 -6.74
C GLY A 57 5.15 4.39 -7.28
N ALA A 58 5.65 3.56 -6.37
CA ALA A 58 6.18 2.24 -6.70
C ALA A 58 5.07 1.20 -6.80
N ALA A 59 5.10 0.37 -7.85
CA ALA A 59 4.29 -0.83 -7.95
C ALA A 59 4.78 -1.92 -6.99
N LEU A 60 3.94 -2.92 -6.70
CA LEU A 60 4.32 -4.03 -5.82
C LEU A 60 5.56 -4.80 -6.32
N ALA A 61 5.73 -4.92 -7.64
CA ALA A 61 6.91 -5.54 -8.24
C ALA A 61 8.19 -4.75 -7.96
N GLU A 62 8.11 -3.42 -7.96
CA GLU A 62 9.25 -2.52 -7.73
C GLU A 62 9.61 -2.45 -6.24
N LEU A 63 8.61 -2.54 -5.35
CA LEU A 63 8.82 -2.67 -3.90
C LEU A 63 9.49 -4.01 -3.54
N LYS A 64 9.24 -5.08 -4.30
CA LYS A 64 9.92 -6.38 -4.12
C LYS A 64 11.36 -6.38 -4.64
N ASN A 65 11.71 -5.48 -5.53
CA ASN A 65 13.05 -5.44 -6.13
C ASN A 65 14.08 -4.97 -5.09
N ALA A 66 15.00 -5.87 -4.72
CA ALA A 66 16.05 -5.58 -3.75
C ALA A 66 16.96 -4.41 -4.18
N ALA A 67 17.12 -4.14 -5.48
CA ALA A 67 17.95 -3.04 -5.98
C ALA A 67 17.40 -1.65 -5.63
N ASN A 68 16.11 -1.55 -5.28
CA ASN A 68 15.47 -0.29 -4.88
C ASN A 68 15.58 0.02 -3.38
N TRP A 69 16.33 -0.79 -2.63
CA TRP A 69 16.46 -0.66 -1.18
C TRP A 69 17.91 -0.64 -0.76
N ASP A 70 18.24 0.25 0.18
CA ASP A 70 19.52 0.26 0.87
C ASP A 70 19.33 0.14 2.40
N ARG A 71 20.27 -0.51 3.08
CA ARG A 71 20.27 -0.62 4.54
C ARG A 71 21.02 0.57 5.13
N LYS A 72 20.28 1.52 5.70
CA LYS A 72 20.91 2.67 6.35
C LYS A 72 21.59 2.31 7.67
N TYR A 73 21.01 1.37 8.41
CA TYR A 73 21.51 0.95 9.72
C TYR A 73 22.28 -0.35 9.65
N ARG A 74 23.18 -0.57 10.63
CA ARG A 74 23.87 -1.86 10.78
C ARG A 74 22.84 -2.98 10.94
N ARG A 75 23.14 -4.15 10.39
CA ARG A 75 22.25 -5.33 10.37
C ARG A 75 21.67 -5.70 11.75
N LYS A 76 22.43 -5.53 12.84
CA LYS A 76 21.97 -5.82 14.21
C LYS A 76 20.94 -4.82 14.76
N ASN A 77 20.86 -3.63 14.19
CA ASN A 77 19.92 -2.58 14.60
C ASN A 77 18.57 -2.70 13.89
N VAL A 78 18.50 -3.46 12.79
CA VAL A 78 17.25 -3.76 12.08
C VAL A 78 16.55 -4.93 12.78
N LYS A 79 15.34 -4.71 13.29
CA LYS A 79 14.57 -5.70 14.09
C LYS A 79 13.82 -6.71 13.21
N PHE A 80 14.43 -7.15 12.12
CA PHE A 80 13.87 -8.12 11.20
C PHE A 80 14.97 -9.03 10.63
N ALA A 81 14.71 -10.32 10.54
CA ALA A 81 15.60 -11.31 9.94
C ALA A 81 14.79 -12.45 9.34
N CYS A 82 15.26 -12.98 8.21
CA CYS A 82 14.72 -14.20 7.61
C CYS A 82 15.71 -15.35 7.85
N LEU A 83 15.21 -16.47 8.36
CA LEU A 83 15.96 -17.72 8.49
C LEU A 83 15.68 -18.57 7.25
N LYS A 84 16.72 -18.93 6.50
CA LYS A 84 16.59 -19.90 5.41
C LYS A 84 16.77 -21.30 6.00
N VAL A 85 15.73 -22.11 5.92
CA VAL A 85 15.77 -23.54 6.26
C VAL A 85 15.81 -24.36 4.98
N ASN A 86 16.32 -25.60 5.05
CA ASN A 86 16.24 -26.54 3.94
C ASN A 86 14.84 -27.13 3.92
N ILE A 87 14.05 -26.77 2.91
CA ILE A 87 12.78 -27.42 2.61
C ILE A 87 12.99 -28.43 1.49
#